data_AF-A0A847I0P2-F1
#
_entry.id   AF-A0A847I0P2-F1
#
_cell.length_a   1.000
_cell.length_b   1.000
_cell.length_c   1.000
_cell.angle_alpha   90.00
_cell.angle_beta   90.00
_cell.angle_gamma   90.00
#
_symmetry.space_group_name_H-M   'P 1'
#
loop_
_entity.id
_entity.type
_entity.pdbx_description
1 polymer ?
#
loop_
_entity_poly.entity_id
_entity_poly.type
_entity_poly.pdbx_seq_one_letter_code
_entity_poly.pdbx_strand_id
1 'polypeptide(L)'
;MDHGEFSASGVSTALASQVASPTAGAPLMPQKSWSKKDERMYEHIEQSQRKEGRSKGRAKQIAAATVNKRRKQEGRTKQQKSK
;
A
#
# COMPACT_ATOMS: atom_id res chain seq x y z
N MET A 1 -48.44 -25.75 0.20
CA MET A 1 -47.40 -24.73 0.44
C MET A 1 -46.12 -25.45 0.78
N ASP A 2 -45.25 -25.60 -0.21
CA ASP A 2 -43.91 -26.17 -0.09
C ASP A 2 -42.94 -25.08 -0.57
N HIS A 3 -41.94 -24.75 0.25
CA HIS A 3 -40.96 -23.70 -0.01
C HIS A 3 -39.58 -24.34 -0.20
N GLY A 4 -39.03 -24.20 -1.40
CA GLY A 4 -37.66 -24.56 -1.78
C GLY A 4 -37.62 -24.78 -3.29
N GLU A 5 -36.72 -24.23 -4.09
CA GLU A 5 -35.45 -23.56 -3.84
C GLU A 5 -35.15 -22.75 -5.12
N PHE A 6 -34.57 -21.57 -4.97
CA PHE A 6 -34.43 -20.58 -6.05
C PHE A 6 -33.24 -20.92 -6.96
N SER A 7 -33.53 -20.91 -8.25
CA SER A 7 -32.60 -20.92 -9.38
C SER A 7 -31.37 -20.02 -9.21
N ALA A 8 -30.16 -20.54 -9.48
CA ALA A 8 -29.04 -19.74 -9.96
C ALA A 8 -27.97 -20.59 -10.68
N SER A 9 -27.94 -20.43 -12.00
CA SER A 9 -26.84 -20.70 -12.92
C SER A 9 -25.51 -20.06 -12.49
N GLY A 10 -24.39 -20.77 -12.73
CA GLY A 10 -23.05 -20.24 -12.45
C GLY A 10 -21.95 -20.95 -13.24
N VAL A 11 -21.69 -20.45 -14.44
CA VAL A 11 -20.45 -20.65 -15.21
C VAL A 11 -19.22 -20.19 -14.42
N SER A 12 -18.09 -20.88 -14.55
CA SER A 12 -16.78 -20.29 -14.95
C SER A 12 -15.56 -21.10 -14.48
N THR A 13 -14.79 -21.57 -15.46
CA THR A 13 -13.36 -21.27 -15.71
C THR A 13 -12.45 -20.90 -14.51
N ALA A 14 -11.39 -21.69 -14.33
CA ALA A 14 -10.07 -21.22 -13.88
C ALA A 14 -9.02 -22.26 -14.36
N LEU A 15 -8.24 -22.03 -15.42
CA LEU A 15 -7.18 -21.04 -15.66
C LEU A 15 -5.99 -21.11 -14.68
N ALA A 16 -4.82 -21.30 -15.31
CA ALA A 16 -3.48 -20.87 -14.93
C ALA A 16 -2.71 -21.68 -13.88
N SER A 17 -1.95 -22.62 -14.44
CA SER A 17 -0.54 -22.84 -14.10
C SER A 17 0.22 -21.51 -14.09
N GLN A 18 0.73 -21.09 -12.94
CA GLN A 18 1.84 -20.14 -12.87
C GLN A 18 2.62 -20.30 -11.57
N VAL A 19 3.61 -21.19 -11.57
CA VAL A 19 4.71 -21.15 -10.60
C VAL A 19 5.80 -20.27 -11.19
N ALA A 20 5.95 -19.08 -10.62
CA ALA A 20 7.14 -18.25 -10.79
C ALA A 20 7.30 -17.38 -9.54
N SER A 21 8.00 -17.92 -8.55
CA SER A 21 8.49 -17.16 -7.41
C SER A 21 9.72 -16.35 -7.81
N PRO A 22 9.83 -15.07 -7.41
CA PRO A 22 11.14 -14.48 -7.17
C PRO A 22 11.40 -14.35 -5.67
N THR A 23 12.40 -15.10 -5.21
CA THR A 23 13.13 -14.88 -3.97
C THR A 23 13.83 -13.52 -4.00
N ALA A 24 13.51 -12.64 -3.05
CA ALA A 24 14.44 -11.61 -2.55
C ALA A 24 13.94 -11.09 -1.20
N GLY A 25 14.74 -11.31 -0.15
CA GLY A 25 14.47 -10.82 1.19
C GLY A 25 14.49 -9.29 1.25
N ALA A 26 13.33 -8.70 1.54
CA ALA A 26 13.16 -7.37 2.12
C ALA A 26 11.84 -7.39 2.90
N PRO A 27 11.74 -6.76 4.09
CA PRO A 27 10.47 -6.67 4.80
C PRO A 27 9.45 -5.97 3.90
N LEU A 28 8.44 -6.72 3.49
CA LEU A 28 7.38 -6.35 2.55
C LEU A 28 6.57 -5.15 3.09
N MET A 29 7.06 -3.93 2.86
CA MET A 29 6.19 -2.75 2.79
C MET A 29 5.52 -2.75 1.42
N PRO A 30 4.20 -2.54 1.28
CA PRO A 30 3.48 -2.75 0.03
C PRO A 30 4.09 -1.94 -1.13
N GLN A 31 4.86 -2.63 -1.98
CA GLN A 31 5.82 -2.07 -2.94
C GLN A 31 5.20 -1.43 -4.18
N LYS A 32 3.87 -1.37 -4.35
CA LYS A 32 3.30 -0.86 -5.61
C LYS A 32 3.07 0.66 -5.67
N SER A 33 3.55 1.42 -4.68
CA SER A 33 3.24 2.86 -4.59
C SER A 33 4.41 3.76 -4.21
N TRP A 34 5.44 3.29 -3.50
CA TRP A 34 6.56 4.14 -3.06
C TRP A 34 7.77 3.96 -3.97
N SER A 35 8.37 5.06 -4.39
CA SER A 35 9.62 5.06 -5.17
C SER A 35 10.85 4.99 -4.24
N LYS A 36 12.02 4.60 -4.77
CA LYS A 36 13.30 4.68 -4.04
C LYS A 36 13.58 6.07 -3.43
N LYS A 37 13.04 7.13 -4.05
CA LYS A 37 13.12 8.50 -3.51
C LYS A 37 12.19 8.70 -2.31
N ASP A 38 11.00 8.11 -2.34
CA ASP A 38 10.06 8.14 -1.20
C ASP A 38 10.64 7.41 0.02
N GLU A 39 11.27 6.26 -0.20
CA GLU A 39 11.91 5.46 0.86
C GLU A 39 13.04 6.24 1.55
N ARG A 40 13.97 6.81 0.78
CA ARG A 40 15.07 7.64 1.33
C ARG A 40 14.56 8.85 2.10
N MET A 41 13.51 9.51 1.60
CA MET A 41 12.91 10.64 2.31
C MET A 41 12.23 10.21 3.61
N TYR A 42 11.51 9.10 3.57
CA TYR A 42 10.85 8.55 4.76
C TYR A 42 11.87 8.29 5.86
N GLU A 43 12.96 7.60 5.53
CA GLU A 43 14.04 7.32 6.49
C GLU A 43 14.69 8.61 6.99
N HIS A 44 14.99 9.56 6.10
CA HIS A 44 15.61 10.81 6.49
C HIS A 44 14.74 11.62 7.47
N ILE A 45 13.43 11.70 7.21
CA ILE A 45 12.48 12.41 8.07
C ILE A 45 12.30 11.66 9.39
N GLU A 46 12.18 10.32 9.37
CA GLU A 46 12.08 9.53 10.60
C GLU A 46 13.31 9.78 11.49
N GLN A 47 14.52 9.74 10.92
CA GLN A 47 15.75 9.97 11.68
C GLN A 47 15.86 11.41 12.19
N SER A 48 15.53 12.42 11.39
CA SER A 48 15.53 13.83 11.85
C SER A 48 14.56 14.03 13.01
N GLN A 49 13.35 13.47 12.90
CA GLN A 49 12.33 13.58 13.95
C GLN A 49 12.74 12.87 15.23
N ARG A 50 13.41 11.70 15.13
CA ARG A 50 13.98 11.02 16.29
C ARG A 50 15.12 11.81 16.93
N LYS A 51 15.96 12.48 16.14
CA LYS A 51 17.02 13.37 16.64
C LYS A 51 16.46 14.60 17.37
N GLU A 52 15.32 15.10 16.95
CA GLU A 52 14.57 16.17 17.63
C GLU A 52 13.86 15.70 18.92
N GLY A 53 14.02 14.44 19.33
CA GLY A 53 13.42 13.89 20.55
C GLY A 53 11.99 13.38 20.38
N ARG A 54 11.48 13.26 19.14
CA ARG A 54 10.15 12.68 18.90
C ARG A 54 10.18 11.16 19.09
N SER A 55 9.09 10.62 19.62
CA SER A 55 8.92 9.17 19.74
C SER A 55 8.94 8.49 18.36
N LYS A 56 9.40 7.24 18.30
CA LYS A 56 9.50 6.46 17.03
C LYS A 56 8.17 6.41 16.28
N GLY A 57 7.05 6.18 16.99
CA GLY A 57 5.72 6.17 16.38
C GLY A 57 5.35 7.52 15.75
N ARG A 58 5.62 8.63 16.47
CA ARG A 58 5.34 9.97 15.98
C ARG A 58 6.23 10.34 14.79
N ALA A 59 7.52 10.00 14.85
CA ALA A 59 8.47 10.22 13.76
C ALA A 59 8.05 9.51 12.46
N LYS A 60 7.66 8.24 12.56
CA LYS A 60 7.16 7.45 11.42
C LYS A 60 5.89 8.04 10.80
N GLN A 61 4.96 8.49 11.66
CA GLN A 61 3.72 9.12 11.19
C GLN A 61 4.02 10.41 10.42
N ILE A 62 4.93 11.25 10.93
CA ILE A 62 5.34 12.49 10.27
C ILE A 62 6.04 12.19 8.93
N ALA A 63 6.95 11.21 8.91
CA ALA A 63 7.64 10.79 7.69
C ALA A 63 6.64 10.31 6.62
N ALA A 64 5.71 9.42 6.98
CA ALA A 64 4.68 8.92 6.08
C ALA A 64 3.75 10.04 5.58
N ALA A 65 3.36 10.98 6.46
CA ALA A 65 2.51 12.11 6.09
C ALA A 65 3.19 13.03 5.07
N THR A 66 4.49 13.30 5.24
CA THR A 66 5.28 14.13 4.32
C THR A 66 5.42 13.47 2.96
N VAL A 67 5.75 12.18 2.93
CA VAL A 67 5.82 11.40 1.68
C VAL A 67 4.46 11.37 0.97
N ASN A 68 3.37 11.10 1.70
CA ASN A 68 2.02 11.13 1.13
C ASN A 68 1.64 12.52 0.61
N LYS A 69 2.00 13.60 1.29
CA LYS A 69 1.76 14.98 0.81
C LYS A 69 2.47 15.23 -0.52
N ARG A 70 3.75 14.85 -0.62
CA ARG A 70 4.51 14.97 -1.88
C ARG A 70 3.88 14.14 -2.99
N ARG A 71 3.52 12.89 -2.72
CA ARG A 71 2.90 12.01 -3.72
C ARG A 71 1.54 12.52 -4.20
N LYS A 72 0.78 13.20 -3.33
CA LYS A 72 -0.45 13.91 -3.70
C LYS A 72 -0.17 15.10 -4.62
N GLN A 73 0.85 15.91 -4.31
CA GLN A 73 1.27 17.04 -5.15
C GLN A 73 1.79 16.59 -6.52
N GLU A 74 2.55 15.49 -6.56
CA GLU A 74 3.06 14.88 -7.79
C GLU A 74 1.98 14.14 -8.60
N GLY A 75 0.73 14.11 -8.14
CA GLY A 75 -0.37 13.42 -8.83
C GLY A 75 -0.21 11.89 -8.88
N ARG A 76 0.69 11.31 -8.09
CA ARG A 76 1.01 9.86 -8.07
C ARG A 76 0.10 9.06 -7.14
N THR A 77 -0.70 9.72 -6.32
CA THR A 77 -1.77 9.07 -5.57
C THR A 77 -3.03 9.10 -6.41
N LYS A 78 -3.62 7.93 -6.68
CA LYS A 78 -4.99 7.86 -7.25
C LYS A 78 -5.89 8.68 -6.33
N GLN A 79 -6.31 9.86 -6.78
CA GLN A 79 -7.34 10.61 -6.10
C GLN A 79 -8.58 9.72 -6.12
N GLN A 80 -8.96 9.18 -4.95
CA GLN A 80 -10.30 8.66 -4.74
C GLN A 80 -11.23 9.87 -4.78
N LYS A 81 -11.55 10.31 -6.00
CA LYS A 81 -12.62 11.27 -6.24
C LYS A 81 -13.92 10.47 -6.13
N SER A 82 -14.37 10.22 -4.89
CA SER A 82 -15.78 9.86 -4.70
C SER A 82 -16.57 11.16 -4.65
N LYS A 83 -17.59 11.17 -5.51
CA LYS A 83 -18.60 12.20 -5.74
C LYS A 83 -19.33 12.59 -4.46
#